data_AF-A0A2X4SVP4-F1
#
_entry.id   AF-A0A2X4SVP4-F1
#
_cell.length_a   1.000
_cell.length_b   1.000
_cell.length_c   1.000
_cell.angle_alpha   90.00
_cell.angle_beta   90.00
_cell.angle_gamma   90.00
#
_symmetry.space_group_name_H-M   'P 1'
#
loop_
_entity.id
_entity.type
_entity.pdbx_description
1 polymer ?
#
loop_
_entity_poly.entity_id
_entity_poly.type
_entity_poly.pdbx_seq_one_letter_code
_entity_poly.pdbx_strand_id
1 'polypeptide(L)'
;MRFINFVGVTIFVMSFSTFSQNVSEYSKEYTDCIFKTVNNPMSTECIDAEINAQNKSIDSFIGKHGDITSPEDGNIVELKLFTDNQRKYIDGKCDLWLKTGGQNGMLLNKQCVLDETISLKKLLSDFVSSVDG
;
A
#
# COMPACT_ATOMS: atom_id res chain seq x y z
N MET A 1 56.88 11.36 4.53
CA MET A 1 55.88 11.30 3.42
C MET A 1 54.90 10.19 3.76
N ARG A 2 53.65 10.53 4.03
CA ARG A 2 52.59 9.58 4.42
C ARG A 2 51.87 9.11 3.16
N PHE A 3 51.99 7.82 2.85
CA PHE A 3 51.13 7.16 1.87
C PHE A 3 49.79 6.88 2.54
N ILE A 4 48.80 7.70 2.23
CA ILE A 4 47.40 7.40 2.57
C ILE A 4 46.89 6.53 1.42
N ASN A 5 46.89 5.22 1.63
CA ASN A 5 46.21 4.30 0.73
C ASN A 5 44.72 4.63 0.75
N PHE A 6 44.23 5.01 -0.41
CA PHE A 6 42.85 5.35 -0.73
C PHE A 6 41.97 4.12 -0.46
N VAL A 7 41.35 4.07 0.72
CA VAL A 7 40.32 3.08 1.03
C VAL A 7 39.15 3.40 0.12
N GLY A 8 39.00 2.59 -0.93
CA GLY A 8 37.97 2.74 -1.94
C GLY A 8 36.60 2.85 -1.28
N VAL A 9 35.93 3.96 -1.58
CA VAL A 9 34.52 4.18 -1.28
C VAL A 9 33.73 3.06 -1.94
N THR A 10 33.37 2.05 -1.15
CA THR A 10 32.40 1.05 -1.57
C THR A 10 31.08 1.79 -1.64
N ILE A 11 30.66 2.16 -2.85
CA ILE A 11 29.32 2.68 -3.09
C ILE A 11 28.38 1.56 -2.66
N PHE A 12 27.76 1.74 -1.49
CA PHE A 12 26.62 0.96 -1.05
C PHE A 12 25.51 1.22 -2.07
N VAL A 13 25.49 0.44 -3.14
CA VAL A 13 24.27 0.19 -3.91
C VAL A 13 23.39 -0.57 -2.93
N MET A 14 22.69 0.17 -2.07
CA MET A 14 21.61 -0.39 -1.27
C MET A 14 20.62 -0.96 -2.28
N SER A 15 20.71 -2.26 -2.50
CA SER A 15 19.72 -3.01 -3.23
C SER A 15 18.40 -2.72 -2.55
N PHE A 16 17.53 -1.97 -3.23
CA PHE A 16 16.12 -1.78 -2.86
C PHE A 16 15.34 -3.11 -2.94
N SER A 17 15.99 -4.27 -2.82
CA SER A 17 15.38 -5.59 -2.94
C SER A 17 14.68 -6.06 -1.67
N THR A 18 14.51 -5.21 -0.67
CA THR A 18 13.52 -5.41 0.40
C THR A 18 12.21 -4.70 0.05
N PHE A 19 11.74 -4.83 -1.19
CA PHE A 19 10.31 -4.70 -1.45
C PHE A 19 9.65 -6.01 -1.03
N SER A 20 8.75 -5.87 -0.06
CA SER A 20 7.85 -6.86 0.52
C SER A 20 7.44 -7.97 -0.46
N GLN A 21 7.32 -9.20 0.05
CA GLN A 21 6.88 -10.42 -0.66
C GLN A 21 5.47 -10.33 -1.30
N ASN A 22 4.84 -9.15 -1.34
CA ASN A 22 3.51 -8.87 -1.90
C ASN A 22 3.53 -8.27 -3.31
N VAL A 23 4.65 -8.40 -4.08
CA VAL A 23 4.73 -7.86 -5.46
C VAL A 23 3.58 -8.32 -6.36
N SER A 24 2.96 -9.48 -6.07
CA SER A 24 1.79 -9.99 -6.81
C SER A 24 0.47 -9.25 -6.56
N GLU A 25 0.40 -8.35 -5.57
CA GLU A 25 -0.84 -7.66 -5.20
C GLU A 25 -0.97 -6.25 -5.81
N TYR A 26 0.12 -5.71 -6.37
CA TYR A 26 0.10 -4.44 -7.11
C TYR A 26 -0.37 -4.63 -8.56
N SER A 27 -0.97 -3.59 -9.12
CA SER A 27 -1.33 -3.60 -10.53
C SER A 27 -0.11 -3.64 -11.46
N LYS A 28 -0.35 -4.12 -12.68
CA LYS A 28 0.66 -4.06 -13.74
C LYS A 28 0.96 -2.61 -14.10
N GLU A 29 -0.05 -1.75 -14.10
CA GLU A 29 0.05 -0.32 -14.35
C GLU A 29 0.99 0.36 -13.35
N TYR A 30 0.90 0.02 -12.07
CA TYR A 30 1.81 0.49 -11.04
C TYR A 30 3.25 0.05 -11.31
N THR A 31 3.43 -1.25 -11.59
CA THR A 31 4.75 -1.82 -11.90
C THR A 31 5.39 -1.13 -13.10
N ASP A 32 4.63 -0.96 -14.19
CA ASP A 32 5.06 -0.27 -15.40
C ASP A 32 5.37 1.21 -15.13
N CYS A 33 4.62 1.86 -14.24
CA CYS A 33 4.85 3.25 -13.83
C CYS A 33 6.17 3.39 -13.08
N ILE A 34 6.44 2.55 -12.09
CA ILE A 34 7.69 2.57 -11.31
C ILE A 34 8.91 2.36 -12.23
N PHE A 35 8.84 1.41 -13.17
CA PHE A 35 9.91 1.18 -14.15
C PHE A 35 10.18 2.39 -15.07
N LYS A 36 9.17 3.21 -15.36
CA LYS A 36 9.35 4.44 -16.16
C LYS A 36 9.88 5.62 -15.34
N THR A 37 9.75 5.56 -14.02
CA THR A 37 10.01 6.69 -13.11
C THR A 37 11.38 6.57 -12.42
N VAL A 38 12.27 5.72 -12.94
CA VAL A 38 13.62 5.45 -12.39
C VAL A 38 14.47 6.72 -12.22
N ASN A 39 14.22 7.76 -13.03
CA ASN A 39 14.92 9.04 -12.95
C ASN A 39 14.36 10.00 -11.88
N ASN A 40 13.24 9.67 -11.24
CA ASN A 40 12.65 10.44 -10.15
C ASN A 40 12.14 9.51 -9.02
N PRO A 41 13.07 8.87 -8.28
CA PRO A 41 12.73 7.84 -7.29
C PRO A 41 11.94 8.37 -6.08
N MET A 42 11.87 9.69 -5.91
CA MET A 42 11.08 10.34 -4.86
C MET A 42 9.66 10.73 -5.32
N SER A 43 9.30 10.45 -6.57
CA SER A 43 7.93 10.67 -7.06
C SER A 43 6.94 9.75 -6.39
N THR A 44 5.83 10.30 -5.90
CA THR A 44 4.71 9.52 -5.35
C THR A 44 3.62 9.25 -6.37
N GLU A 45 3.74 9.75 -7.60
CA GLU A 45 2.67 9.72 -8.61
C GLU A 45 2.16 8.31 -8.90
N CYS A 46 3.08 7.35 -9.07
CA CYS A 46 2.71 5.95 -9.28
C CYS A 46 1.97 5.37 -8.06
N ILE A 47 2.43 5.69 -6.85
CA ILE A 47 1.81 5.22 -5.60
C ILE A 47 0.42 5.83 -5.43
N ASP A 48 0.27 7.13 -5.66
CA ASP A 48 -1.01 7.84 -5.59
C ASP A 48 -2.01 7.29 -6.61
N ALA A 49 -1.57 7.00 -7.84
CA ALA A 49 -2.39 6.37 -8.87
C ALA A 49 -2.86 4.97 -8.45
N GLU A 50 -1.97 4.16 -7.87
CA GLU A 50 -2.30 2.82 -7.42
C GLU A 50 -3.25 2.83 -6.21
N ILE A 51 -3.03 3.71 -5.23
CA ILE A 51 -3.95 3.89 -4.09
C ILE A 51 -5.36 4.21 -4.60
N ASN A 52 -5.48 5.11 -5.58
CA ASN A 52 -6.76 5.45 -6.18
C ASN A 52 -7.41 4.27 -6.91
N ALA A 53 -6.62 3.47 -7.64
CA ALA A 53 -7.11 2.28 -8.32
C ALA A 53 -7.62 1.22 -7.32
N GLN A 54 -6.85 0.96 -6.26
CA GLN A 54 -7.22 0.02 -5.21
C GLN A 54 -8.47 0.49 -4.45
N ASN A 55 -8.57 1.78 -4.11
CA ASN A 55 -9.76 2.33 -3.47
C ASN A 55 -11.03 2.18 -4.32
N LYS A 56 -10.95 2.47 -5.63
CA LYS A 56 -12.06 2.22 -6.55
C LYS A 56 -12.43 0.74 -6.63
N SER A 57 -11.43 -0.14 -6.62
CA SER A 57 -11.64 -1.60 -6.59
C SER A 57 -12.36 -2.03 -5.31
N ILE A 58 -11.99 -1.49 -4.16
CA ILE A 58 -12.65 -1.76 -2.87
C ILE A 58 -14.09 -1.23 -2.89
N ASP A 59 -14.31 0.01 -3.34
CA ASP A 59 -15.66 0.58 -3.38
C ASP A 59 -16.59 -0.23 -4.31
N SER A 60 -16.07 -0.68 -5.46
CA SER A 60 -16.81 -1.57 -6.36
C SER A 60 -17.09 -2.93 -5.73
N PHE A 61 -16.13 -3.49 -4.98
CA PHE A 61 -16.29 -4.75 -4.27
C PHE A 61 -17.40 -4.64 -3.21
N ILE A 62 -17.35 -3.61 -2.36
CA ILE A 62 -18.39 -3.34 -1.36
C ILE A 62 -19.76 -3.17 -2.01
N GLY A 63 -19.83 -2.45 -3.13
CA GLY A 63 -21.08 -2.27 -3.86
C GLY A 63 -21.70 -3.57 -4.39
N LYS A 64 -20.88 -4.60 -4.68
CA LYS A 64 -21.35 -5.91 -5.13
C LYS A 64 -21.78 -6.84 -3.99
N HIS A 65 -21.27 -6.62 -2.78
CA HIS A 65 -21.49 -7.45 -1.60
C HIS A 65 -22.21 -6.69 -0.48
N GLY A 66 -22.98 -5.65 -0.82
CA GLY A 66 -23.61 -4.76 0.15
C GLY A 66 -24.77 -5.38 0.93
N ASP A 67 -25.26 -6.55 0.50
CA ASP A 67 -26.33 -7.34 1.09
C ASP A 67 -25.82 -8.59 1.83
N ILE A 68 -24.50 -8.72 2.00
CA ILE A 68 -23.92 -9.84 2.74
C ILE A 68 -24.39 -9.83 4.19
N THR A 69 -24.77 -10.99 4.70
CA THR A 69 -25.26 -11.16 6.07
C THR A 69 -24.32 -12.04 6.87
N SER A 70 -24.21 -11.74 8.16
CA SER A 70 -23.43 -12.52 9.11
C SER A 70 -24.09 -13.88 9.34
N PRO A 71 -23.36 -15.00 9.21
CA PRO A 71 -23.89 -16.33 9.54
C PRO A 71 -24.22 -16.52 11.02
N GLU A 72 -23.68 -15.68 11.91
CA GLU A 72 -23.86 -15.80 13.37
C GLU A 72 -25.22 -15.28 13.83
N ASP A 73 -25.67 -14.14 13.29
CA ASP A 73 -26.84 -13.41 13.77
C ASP A 73 -27.81 -12.99 12.66
N GLY A 74 -27.48 -13.26 11.39
CA GLY A 74 -28.32 -12.93 10.22
C GLY A 74 -28.39 -11.44 9.90
N ASN A 75 -27.64 -10.59 10.59
CA ASN A 75 -27.64 -9.15 10.36
C ASN A 75 -26.79 -8.79 9.13
N ILE A 76 -27.16 -7.71 8.43
CA ILE A 76 -26.36 -7.18 7.32
C ILE A 76 -25.01 -6.71 7.87
N VAL A 77 -23.93 -7.12 7.23
CA VAL A 77 -22.59 -6.65 7.57
C VAL A 77 -22.36 -5.28 6.94
N GLU A 78 -22.14 -4.26 7.75
CA GLU A 78 -21.88 -2.90 7.28
C GLU A 78 -20.44 -2.72 6.73
N LEU A 79 -20.12 -3.43 5.64
CA LEU A 79 -18.79 -3.42 5.01
C LEU A 79 -18.32 -1.99 4.69
N LYS A 80 -19.23 -1.13 4.21
CA LYS A 80 -18.90 0.27 3.91
C LYS A 80 -18.44 1.04 5.15
N LEU A 81 -19.19 0.95 6.25
CA LEU A 81 -18.83 1.65 7.49
C LEU A 81 -17.51 1.13 8.04
N PHE A 82 -17.31 -0.19 8.01
CA PHE A 82 -16.05 -0.81 8.39
C PHE A 82 -14.88 -0.26 7.56
N THR A 83 -14.99 -0.29 6.23
CA THR A 83 -13.95 0.19 5.31
C THR A 83 -13.64 1.68 5.51
N ASP A 84 -14.66 2.52 5.65
CA ASP A 84 -14.46 3.96 5.87
C ASP A 84 -13.73 4.24 7.20
N ASN A 85 -14.02 3.46 8.24
CA ASN A 85 -13.30 3.54 9.51
C ASN A 85 -11.86 3.02 9.39
N GLN A 86 -11.64 1.92 8.68
CA GLN A 86 -10.30 1.38 8.44
C GLN A 86 -9.43 2.35 7.63
N ARG A 87 -9.97 3.01 6.59
CA ARG A 87 -9.23 4.03 5.81
C ARG A 87 -8.72 5.16 6.70
N LYS A 88 -9.57 5.71 7.58
CA LYS A 88 -9.16 6.77 8.54
C LYS A 88 -8.09 6.28 9.50
N TYR A 89 -8.21 5.03 9.96
CA TYR A 89 -7.20 4.43 10.84
C TYR A 89 -5.87 4.23 10.12
N ILE A 90 -5.89 3.76 8.87
CA ILE A 90 -4.71 3.58 8.02
C ILE A 90 -4.01 4.92 7.81
N ASP A 91 -4.73 5.97 7.42
CA ASP A 91 -4.17 7.31 7.24
C ASP A 91 -3.48 7.79 8.51
N GLY A 92 -4.16 7.71 9.66
CA GLY A 92 -3.60 8.10 10.95
C GLY A 92 -2.37 7.28 11.38
N LYS A 93 -2.36 5.97 11.09
CA LYS A 93 -1.22 5.09 11.35
C LYS A 93 -0.02 5.46 10.46
N CYS A 94 -0.24 5.70 9.17
CA CYS A 94 0.81 5.98 8.21
C CYS A 94 1.35 7.42 8.31
N ASP A 95 0.58 8.37 8.86
CA ASP A 95 1.02 9.74 9.13
C ASP A 95 2.20 9.82 10.11
N LEU A 96 2.47 8.76 10.88
CA LEU A 96 3.69 8.65 11.68
C LEU A 96 4.96 8.83 10.83
N TRP A 97 4.97 8.34 9.58
CA TRP A 97 6.11 8.48 8.68
C TRP A 97 6.42 9.93 8.31
N LEU A 98 5.42 10.81 8.32
CA LEU A 98 5.62 12.23 8.07
C LEU A 98 6.49 12.89 9.15
N LYS A 99 6.58 12.31 10.36
CA LYS A 99 7.46 12.79 11.43
C LYS A 99 8.94 12.60 11.12
N THR A 100 9.28 11.75 10.15
CA THR A 100 10.67 11.59 9.67
C THR A 100 11.13 12.75 8.80
N GLY A 101 10.18 13.53 8.24
CA GLY A 101 10.45 14.74 7.46
C GLY A 101 10.99 14.49 6.04
N GLY A 102 10.94 15.55 5.23
CA GLY A 102 11.45 15.54 3.86
C GLY A 102 10.67 14.65 2.88
N GLN A 103 11.20 14.53 1.66
CA GLN A 103 10.59 13.72 0.60
C GLN A 103 10.55 12.22 0.95
N ASN A 104 11.55 11.72 1.68
CA ASN A 104 11.58 10.33 2.12
C ASN A 104 10.41 9.99 3.06
N GLY A 105 10.11 10.86 4.02
CA GLY A 105 8.97 10.65 4.92
C GLY A 105 7.63 10.64 4.20
N MET A 106 7.48 11.48 3.17
CA MET A 106 6.30 11.49 2.30
C MET A 106 6.20 10.20 1.47
N LEU A 107 7.31 9.74 0.87
CA LEU A 107 7.35 8.49 0.13
C LEU A 107 6.95 7.29 1.00
N LEU A 108 7.52 7.20 2.21
CA LEU A 108 7.21 6.14 3.18
C LEU A 108 5.76 6.19 3.66
N ASN A 109 5.22 7.39 3.91
CA ASN A 109 3.80 7.57 4.24
C ASN A 109 2.90 7.02 3.12
N LYS A 110 3.17 7.39 1.87
CA LYS A 110 2.38 6.94 0.71
C LYS A 110 2.48 5.44 0.49
N GLN A 111 3.68 4.87 0.57
CA GLN A 111 3.87 3.43 0.46
C GLN A 111 3.12 2.68 1.57
N CYS A 112 3.18 3.17 2.80
CA CYS A 112 2.42 2.61 3.92
C CYS A 112 0.91 2.60 3.64
N VAL A 113 0.34 3.71 3.16
CA VAL A 113 -1.10 3.78 2.83
C VAL A 113 -1.45 2.77 1.73
N LEU A 114 -0.60 2.63 0.71
CA LEU A 114 -0.81 1.66 -0.36
C LEU A 114 -0.84 0.22 0.17
N ASP A 115 0.18 -0.19 0.94
CA ASP A 115 0.33 -1.56 1.45
C ASP A 115 -0.84 -1.95 2.36
N GLU A 116 -1.27 -1.02 3.22
CA GLU A 116 -2.40 -1.23 4.13
C GLU A 116 -3.74 -1.23 3.38
N THR A 117 -3.89 -0.44 2.31
CA THR A 117 -5.08 -0.46 1.44
C THR A 117 -5.21 -1.81 0.73
N ILE A 118 -4.11 -2.36 0.22
CA ILE A 118 -4.07 -3.70 -0.37
C ILE A 118 -4.43 -4.76 0.68
N SER A 119 -3.88 -4.65 1.89
CA SER A 119 -4.17 -5.56 3.00
C SER A 119 -5.65 -5.52 3.40
N LEU A 120 -6.28 -4.33 3.42
CA LEU A 120 -7.71 -4.17 3.65
C LEU A 120 -8.55 -4.85 2.57
N LYS A 121 -8.18 -4.67 1.29
CA LYS A 121 -8.87 -5.34 0.17
C LYS A 121 -8.80 -6.87 0.30
N LYS A 122 -7.64 -7.40 0.68
CA LYS A 122 -7.45 -8.84 0.91
C LYS A 122 -8.34 -9.33 2.04
N LEU A 123 -8.34 -8.65 3.19
CA LEU A 123 -9.22 -8.96 4.32
C LEU A 123 -10.70 -9.00 3.90
N LEU A 124 -11.16 -8.00 3.14
CA LEU A 124 -12.53 -7.95 2.65
C LEU A 124 -12.85 -9.12 1.71
N SER A 125 -11.91 -9.46 0.82
CA SER A 125 -12.06 -10.58 -0.11
C SER A 125 -12.14 -11.92 0.64
N ASP A 126 -11.21 -12.15 1.56
CA ASP A 126 -11.16 -13.36 2.39
C ASP A 126 -12.43 -13.48 3.25
N PHE A 127 -12.91 -12.38 3.82
CA PHE A 127 -14.15 -12.35 4.59
C PHE A 127 -15.35 -12.77 3.74
N VAL A 128 -15.57 -12.13 2.58
CA VAL A 128 -16.69 -12.47 1.70
C VAL A 128 -16.59 -13.92 1.22
N SER A 129 -15.41 -14.38 0.80
CA SER A 129 -15.23 -15.78 0.41
C SER A 129 -15.54 -16.76 1.55
N SER A 130 -15.22 -16.40 2.79
CA SER A 130 -15.54 -17.25 3.96
C SER A 130 -17.05 -17.32 4.27
N VAL A 131 -17.81 -16.30 3.88
CA VAL A 131 -19.27 -16.25 4.07
C VAL A 131 -20.01 -16.90 2.90
N ASP A 132 -19.57 -16.67 1.66
CA ASP A 132 -20.23 -17.15 0.45
C ASP A 132 -19.95 -18.64 0.14
N GLY A 133 -18.80 -19.18 0.58
CA GLY A 133 -18.41 -20.59 0.39
C GLY A 133 -17.55 -20.86 -0.84
#